data_AF-A0A6V8PZH5-F1
#
_entry.id   AF-A0A6V8PZH5-F1
#
_cell.length_a   1.000
_cell.length_b   1.000
_cell.length_c   1.000
_cell.angle_alpha   90.00
_cell.angle_beta   90.00
_cell.angle_gamma   90.00
#
_symmetry.space_group_name_H-M   'P 1'
#
loop_
_entity.id
_entity.type
_entity.pdbx_description
1 polymer ?
#
loop_
_entity_poly.entity_id
_entity_poly.type
_entity_poly.pdbx_seq_one_letter_code
_entity_poly.pdbx_strand_id
1 'polypeptide(L)'
;MSSTIPIITFISDFGYQDEWAAICKGVIYRISPTANIVDICHNIPNVDIWKPSLVLSSALPSFPVGVQLAVVDPGVGTQRRGIVIKAD
;
A
#
# COMPACT_ATOMS: atom_id res chain seq x y z
N MET A 1 23.01 -7.01 -13.43
CA MET A 1 21.87 -7.20 -12.51
C MET A 1 20.63 -6.77 -13.26
N SER A 2 19.67 -7.67 -13.49
CA SER A 2 18.41 -7.29 -14.14
C SER A 2 17.73 -6.28 -13.23
N SER A 3 17.56 -5.05 -13.72
CA SER A 3 16.78 -4.02 -13.04
C SER A 3 15.31 -4.45 -13.10
N THR A 4 14.89 -5.31 -12.18
CA THR A 4 13.48 -5.68 -12.06
C THR A 4 12.68 -4.44 -11.72
N ILE A 5 11.67 -4.13 -12.53
CA ILE A 5 10.72 -3.06 -12.30
C ILE A 5 10.14 -3.25 -10.88
N PRO A 6 10.31 -2.28 -9.95
CA PRO A 6 9.88 -2.48 -8.57
C PRO A 6 8.36 -2.52 -8.52
N ILE A 7 7.80 -3.63 -8.02
CA ILE A 7 6.37 -3.74 -7.77
C ILE A 7 6.04 -3.17 -6.39
N ILE A 8 4.99 -2.35 -6.33
CA ILE A 8 4.44 -1.81 -5.09
C ILE A 8 2.97 -2.18 -5.04
N THR A 9 2.57 -3.05 -4.12
CA THR A 9 1.16 -3.33 -3.86
C THR A 9 0.63 -2.36 -2.82
N PHE A 10 -0.57 -1.81 -3.03
CA PHE A 10 -1.11 -0.74 -2.19
C PHE A 10 -2.50 -1.08 -1.66
N ILE A 11 -2.68 -1.00 -0.34
CA ILE A 11 -3.98 -1.14 0.34
C ILE A 11 -4.23 0.08 1.24
N SER A 12 -5.47 0.57 1.30
CA SER A 12 -5.86 1.62 2.25
C SER A 12 -7.35 1.58 2.62
N ASP A 13 -7.76 2.46 3.54
CA ASP A 13 -9.15 2.75 3.93
C ASP A 13 -9.69 4.07 3.34
N PHE A 14 -9.00 4.63 2.34
CA PHE A 14 -9.36 5.93 1.74
C PHE A 14 -10.68 5.93 0.96
N GLY A 15 -11.18 4.77 0.57
CA GLY A 15 -12.25 4.63 -0.40
C GLY A 15 -11.82 5.05 -1.81
N TYR A 16 -12.83 5.27 -2.66
CA TYR A 16 -12.66 5.65 -4.08
C TYR A 16 -13.36 6.96 -4.44
N GLN A 17 -13.87 7.70 -3.44
CA GLN A 17 -14.62 8.94 -3.67
C GLN A 17 -13.72 10.17 -3.75
N ASP A 18 -12.53 10.09 -3.14
CA ASP A 18 -11.56 11.18 -3.06
C ASP A 18 -10.21 10.77 -3.65
N GLU A 19 -9.32 11.75 -3.84
CA GLU A 19 -8.06 11.62 -4.57
C GLU A 19 -6.90 11.00 -3.78
N TRP A 20 -7.09 10.66 -2.50
CA TRP A 20 -5.99 10.30 -1.58
C TRP A 20 -5.09 9.16 -2.10
N ALA A 21 -5.70 8.10 -2.63
CA ALA A 21 -4.94 6.98 -3.21
C ALA A 21 -4.14 7.43 -4.45
N ALA A 22 -4.71 8.30 -5.28
CA ALA A 22 -4.04 8.85 -6.46
C ALA A 22 -2.87 9.78 -6.07
N ILE A 23 -3.02 10.58 -5.01
CA ILE A 23 -1.93 11.42 -4.49
C ILE A 23 -0.76 10.55 -4.02
N CYS A 24 -1.02 9.48 -3.25
CA CYS A 24 0.03 8.54 -2.83
C CYS A 24 0.79 7.97 -4.03
N LYS A 25 0.08 7.54 -5.08
CA LYS A 25 0.70 7.06 -6.32
C LYS A 25 1.52 8.12 -7.02
N GLY A 26 1.01 9.34 -7.13
CA GLY A 26 1.76 10.47 -7.73
C GLY A 26 3.07 10.74 -7.00
N VAL A 27 3.05 10.71 -5.66
CA VAL A 27 4.27 10.84 -4.84
C VAL A 27 5.23 9.67 -5.07
N ILE A 28 4.72 8.44 -5.12
CA ILE A 28 5.52 7.25 -5.43
C ILE A 28 6.18 7.41 -6.81
N TYR A 29 5.44 7.78 -7.85
CA TYR A 29 5.99 7.98 -9.19
C TYR A 29 7.02 9.11 -9.25
N ARG A 30 6.88 10.17 -8.43
CA ARG A 30 7.90 11.22 -8.33
C ARG A 30 9.22 10.70 -7.74
N ILE A 31 9.14 9.74 -6.82
CA ILE A 31 10.31 9.15 -6.15
C ILE A 31 10.90 8.00 -6.97
N SER A 32 10.05 7.14 -7.54
CA SER A 32 10.40 5.98 -8.35
C SER A 32 9.55 5.97 -9.63
N PRO A 33 9.99 6.67 -10.69
CA PRO A 33 9.22 6.82 -11.92
C PRO A 33 8.93 5.52 -12.65
N THR A 34 9.71 4.47 -12.40
CA THR A 34 9.56 3.16 -13.00
C THR A 34 8.78 2.17 -12.13
N ALA A 35 8.27 2.57 -10.96
CA ALA A 35 7.51 1.67 -10.10
C ALA A 35 6.23 1.17 -10.79
N ASN A 36 5.91 -0.10 -10.60
CA ASN A 36 4.62 -0.66 -10.99
C ASN A 36 3.73 -0.76 -9.76
N ILE A 37 2.72 0.10 -9.67
CA ILE A 37 1.81 0.15 -8.51
C ILE A 37 0.56 -0.65 -8.81
N VAL A 38 0.22 -1.60 -7.94
CA VAL A 38 -1.02 -2.39 -8.03
C VAL A 38 -1.86 -2.18 -6.78
N ASP A 39 -3.08 -1.68 -6.93
CA ASP A 39 -4.00 -1.57 -5.79
C ASP A 39 -4.56 -2.95 -5.45
N ILE A 40 -4.49 -3.30 -4.17
CA ILE A 40 -5.18 -4.47 -3.63
C ILE A 40 -6.63 -4.09 -3.28
N CYS A 41 -6.81 -3.04 -2.48
CA CYS A 41 -8.14 -2.56 -2.08
C CYS A 41 -8.00 -1.19 -1.41
N HIS A 42 -8.90 -0.25 -1.72
CA HIS A 42 -9.00 1.03 -0.99
C HIS A 42 -10.27 1.17 -0.16
N ASN A 43 -11.21 0.23 -0.30
CA ASN A 43 -12.50 0.25 0.42
C ASN A 43 -12.45 -0.61 1.70
N ILE A 44 -11.31 -0.59 2.39
CA ILE A 44 -11.19 -1.23 3.71
C ILE A 44 -12.04 -0.43 4.70
N PRO A 45 -12.88 -1.09 5.52
CA PRO A 45 -13.63 -0.41 6.57
C PRO A 45 -12.68 0.29 7.54
N ASN A 46 -12.98 1.56 7.85
CA ASN A 46 -12.23 2.34 8.83
C ASN A 46 -12.17 1.61 10.18
N VAL A 47 -11.02 1.66 10.85
CA VAL A 47 -10.78 1.17 12.22
C VAL A 47 -10.78 -0.37 12.38
N ASP A 48 -10.95 -1.15 11.30
CA ASP A 48 -10.80 -2.61 11.32
C ASP A 48 -9.40 -3.03 10.85
N ILE A 49 -8.56 -3.50 11.78
CA ILE A 49 -7.21 -4.02 11.46
C ILE A 49 -7.23 -5.49 10.99
N TRP A 50 -8.30 -6.23 11.28
CA TRP A 50 -8.42 -7.64 10.91
C TRP A 50 -8.72 -7.80 9.43
N LYS A 51 -9.65 -7.01 8.90
CA LYS A 51 -10.02 -7.04 7.49
C LYS A 51 -8.82 -6.86 6.53
N PRO A 52 -7.97 -5.82 6.67
CA PRO A 52 -6.81 -5.67 5.80
C PRO A 52 -5.79 -6.80 5.98
N SER A 53 -5.62 -7.34 7.19
CA SER A 53 -4.72 -8.49 7.40
C SER A 53 -5.14 -9.73 6.60
N LEU A 54 -6.44 -10.04 6.57
CA LEU A 54 -6.98 -11.17 5.81
C LEU A 54 -6.84 -10.95 4.30
N VAL A 55 -7.15 -9.73 3.84
CA VAL A 55 -7.00 -9.35 2.43
C VAL A 55 -5.54 -9.48 1.99
N LEU A 56 -4.60 -8.98 2.79
CA LEU A 56 -3.16 -9.10 2.51
C LEU A 56 -2.69 -10.55 2.50
N SER A 57 -3.10 -11.35 3.50
CA SER A 57 -2.75 -12.77 3.57
C SER A 57 -3.24 -13.56 2.35
N SER A 58 -4.37 -13.17 1.76
CA SER A 58 -4.90 -13.82 0.56
C SER A 58 -4.26 -13.30 -0.73
N ALA A 59 -3.96 -12.00 -0.82
CA ALA A 59 -3.52 -11.36 -2.05
C ALA A 59 -2.02 -11.52 -2.30
N LEU A 60 -1.19 -11.27 -1.27
CA LEU A 60 0.27 -11.19 -1.39
C LEU A 60 0.95 -12.42 -2.04
N PRO A 61 0.52 -13.68 -1.78
CA PRO A 61 1.14 -14.85 -2.42
C PRO A 61 1.04 -14.87 -3.95
N SER A 62 0.13 -14.07 -4.54
CA SER A 62 -0.06 -13.99 -5.99
C SER A 62 0.83 -12.93 -6.68
N PHE A 63 1.61 -12.16 -5.90
CA PHE A 63 2.49 -11.11 -6.41
C PHE A 63 3.95 -11.53 -6.36
N PRO A 64 4.81 -11.04 -7.29
CA PRO A 64 6.25 -11.18 -7.14
C PRO A 64 6.74 -10.39 -5.91
N VAL A 65 7.94 -10.73 -5.44
CA VAL A 65 8.59 -10.04 -4.33
C VAL A 65 8.70 -8.54 -4.63
N GLY A 66 8.25 -7.71 -3.69
CA GLY A 66 8.23 -6.25 -3.80
C GLY A 66 7.83 -5.58 -2.50
N VAL A 67 7.36 -4.33 -2.60
CA VAL A 67 6.96 -3.53 -1.44
C VAL A 67 5.44 -3.59 -1.26
N GLN A 68 4.98 -4.03 -0.08
CA GLN A 68 3.59 -3.84 0.33
C GLN A 68 3.45 -2.52 1.09
N LEU A 69 2.70 -1.57 0.54
CA LEU A 69 2.29 -0.34 1.22
C LEU A 69 0.89 -0.52 1.80
N ALA A 70 0.74 -0.36 3.11
CA ALA A 70 -0.56 -0.38 3.78
C ALA A 70 -0.78 0.92 4.53
N VAL A 71 -1.90 1.59 4.26
CA VAL A 71 -2.33 2.80 4.96
C VAL A 71 -3.75 2.61 5.46
N VAL A 72 -3.88 1.98 6.62
CA VAL A 72 -5.14 1.80 7.36
C VAL A 72 -4.85 2.26 8.78
N ASP A 73 -4.94 3.56 9.01
CA ASP A 73 -4.53 4.17 10.28
C ASP A 73 -5.39 5.39 10.61
N PRO A 74 -6.22 5.34 11.68
CA PRO A 74 -6.96 6.52 12.12
C PRO A 74 -6.05 7.64 12.64
N GLY A 75 -4.76 7.36 12.85
CA GLY A 75 -3.73 8.30 13.28
C GLY A 75 -2.95 8.98 12.15
N VAL A 76 -3.36 8.88 10.89
CA VAL A 76 -2.72 9.61 9.79
C VAL A 76 -2.65 11.12 10.10
N GLY A 77 -1.50 11.73 9.84
CA GLY A 77 -1.27 13.16 10.09
C GLY A 77 -0.93 13.52 11.54
N THR A 78 -0.92 12.54 12.46
CA THR A 78 -0.48 12.74 13.85
C THR A 78 1.04 12.55 14.00
N GLN A 79 1.55 12.60 15.24
CA GLN A 79 2.95 12.29 15.54
C GLN A 79 3.29 10.79 15.42
N ARG A 80 2.30 9.92 15.23
CA ARG A 80 2.52 8.48 15.05
C ARG A 80 3.34 8.26 13.78
N ARG A 81 4.48 7.58 13.93
CA ARG A 81 5.37 7.25 12.80
C ARG A 81 4.91 5.97 12.11
N GLY A 82 5.03 5.94 10.78
CA GLY A 82 4.95 4.71 10.01
C GLY A 82 6.06 3.74 10.39
N ILE A 83 5.83 2.46 10.10
CA ILE A 83 6.76 1.36 10.33
C ILE A 83 7.07 0.67 9.01
N VAL A 84 8.31 0.22 8.86
CA VAL A 84 8.78 -0.59 7.73
C VAL A 84 9.40 -1.84 8.31
N ILE A 85 8.99 -2.99 7.79
CA ILE A 85 9.56 -4.30 8.12
C ILE A 85 10.10 -4.95 6.85
N LYS A 86 11.18 -5.71 6.99
CA LYS A 86 11.64 -6.62 5.95
C LYS A 86 11.13 -8.02 6.31
N ALA A 87 10.36 -8.62 5.42
CA ALA A 87 9.99 -10.03 5.51
C ALA A 87 11.07 -10.89 4.84
N ASP A 88 11.25 -12.10 5.34
CA ASP A 88 12.21 -13.09 4.83
C ASP A 88 11.60 -13.99 3.75
#